data_AF-A0A7K2ZUR5-F1
#
_entry.id   AF-A0A7K2ZUR5-F1
#
_cell.length_a   1.000
_cell.length_b   1.000
_cell.length_c   1.000
_cell.angle_alpha   90.00
_cell.angle_beta   90.00
_cell.angle_gamma   90.00
#
_symmetry.space_group_name_H-M   'P 1'
#
loop_
_entity.id
_entity.type
_entity.pdbx_description
1 polymer ?
#
loop_
_entity_poly.entity_id
_entity_poly.type
_entity_poly.pdbx_seq_one_letter_code
_entity_poly.pdbx_strand_id
1 'polypeptide(L)'
;MSPNADERRRTGEELTSDLALCGRTLQEAAADLEFTPERLLRLLDVGPGADPVDVWQTRDHLEQAASDAGARSVPFTVLTARACVMARAWYRLRPAPRHAFPVDGCA
;
A
#
# COMPACT_ATOMS: atom_id res chain seq x y z
N MET A 1 -5.99 3.86 -17.33
CA MET A 1 -6.88 4.94 -16.85
C MET A 1 -6.15 5.63 -15.72
N SER A 2 -6.11 6.96 -15.74
CA SER A 2 -5.57 7.76 -14.63
C SER A 2 -6.72 8.10 -13.68
N PRO A 3 -6.57 7.94 -12.36
CA PRO A 3 -7.64 8.25 -11.41
C PRO A 3 -7.91 9.77 -11.35
N ASN A 4 -9.18 10.15 -11.27
CA ASN A 4 -9.62 11.52 -11.06
C ASN A 4 -9.33 12.01 -9.62
N ALA A 5 -9.49 13.31 -9.35
CA ALA A 5 -9.15 13.90 -8.05
C ALA A 5 -9.88 13.24 -6.87
N ASP A 6 -11.18 12.92 -7.02
CA ASP A 6 -11.95 12.22 -5.99
C ASP A 6 -11.51 10.76 -5.78
N GLU A 7 -11.14 10.08 -6.86
CA GLU A 7 -10.62 8.71 -6.81
C GLU A 7 -9.26 8.67 -6.10
N ARG A 8 -8.40 9.67 -6.34
CA ARG A 8 -7.12 9.81 -5.65
C ARG A 8 -7.31 10.07 -4.15
N ARG A 9 -8.16 11.03 -3.79
CA ARG A 9 -8.46 11.33 -2.39
C ARG A 9 -9.00 10.09 -1.66
N ARG A 10 -9.96 9.38 -2.26
CA ARG A 10 -10.50 8.14 -1.69
C ARG A 10 -9.43 7.06 -1.54
N THR A 11 -8.57 6.89 -2.54
CA THR A 11 -7.45 5.94 -2.46
C THR A 11 -6.53 6.27 -1.29
N GLY A 12 -6.27 7.55 -1.03
CA GLY A 12 -5.48 8.00 0.11
C GLY A 12 -6.13 7.70 1.46
N GLU A 13 -7.44 7.93 1.57
CA GLU A 13 -8.24 7.58 2.75
C GLU A 13 -8.23 6.06 3.01
N GLU A 14 -8.35 5.24 1.96
CA GLU A 14 -8.30 3.78 2.02
C GLU A 14 -6.91 3.30 2.49
N LEU A 15 -5.82 3.81 1.90
CA LEU A 15 -4.44 3.47 2.30
C LEU A 15 -4.12 3.88 3.74
N THR A 16 -4.59 5.05 4.17
CA THR A 16 -4.39 5.53 5.54
C THR A 16 -5.15 4.65 6.54
N SER A 17 -6.35 4.21 6.17
CA SER A 17 -7.15 3.30 7.00
C SER A 17 -6.47 1.93 7.14
N ASP A 18 -5.91 1.40 6.05
CA ASP A 18 -5.17 0.15 6.07
C ASP A 18 -3.90 0.22 6.93
N LEU A 19 -3.14 1.32 6.86
CA LEU A 19 -1.98 1.52 7.72
C LEU A 19 -2.37 1.49 9.21
N ALA A 20 -3.49 2.10 9.57
CA ALA A 20 -4.01 2.06 10.93
C ALA A 20 -4.44 0.64 11.37
N LEU A 21 -4.96 -0.19 10.45
CA LEU A 21 -5.35 -1.57 10.72
C LEU A 21 -4.17 -2.52 10.87
N CYS A 22 -3.06 -2.26 10.17
CA CYS A 22 -1.83 -3.06 10.27
C CYS A 22 -1.14 -2.90 11.64
N GLY A 23 -1.53 -1.92 12.44
CA GLY A 23 -0.89 -1.60 13.72
C GLY A 23 0.55 -1.08 13.57
N ARG A 24 0.94 -0.66 12.36
CA ARG A 24 2.29 -0.15 12.07
C ARG A 24 2.32 1.36 12.03
N THR A 25 3.45 1.90 12.44
CA THR A 25 3.73 3.33 12.29
C THR A 25 4.10 3.65 10.84
N LEU A 26 3.94 4.92 10.46
CA LEU A 26 4.39 5.43 9.17
C LEU A 26 5.89 5.17 8.93
N GLN A 27 6.70 5.19 9.99
CA GLN A 27 8.14 4.97 9.89
C GLN A 27 8.48 3.50 9.57
N GLU A 28 7.82 2.55 10.22
CA GLU A 28 8.02 1.11 9.97
C GLU A 28 7.59 0.75 8.55
N ALA A 29 6.40 1.20 8.13
CA ALA A 29 5.92 0.97 6.77
C ALA A 29 6.84 1.63 5.72
N ALA A 30 7.36 2.83 5.99
CA ALA A 30 8.31 3.48 5.10
C ALA A 30 9.63 2.72 5.00
N ALA A 31 10.16 2.22 6.13
CA ALA A 31 11.39 1.44 6.16
C ALA A 31 11.23 0.12 5.39
N ASP A 32 10.11 -0.60 5.58
CA ASP A 32 9.83 -1.86 4.89
C ASP A 32 9.68 -1.67 3.37
N LEU A 33 9.17 -0.51 2.94
CA LEU A 33 9.03 -0.12 1.54
C LEU A 33 10.31 0.51 0.95
N GLU A 34 11.38 0.63 1.74
CA GLU A 34 12.61 1.36 1.37
C GLU A 34 12.33 2.81 0.94
N PHE A 35 11.31 3.44 1.56
CA PHE A 35 10.89 4.81 1.35
C PHE A 35 11.35 5.71 2.50
N THR A 36 11.38 7.03 2.24
CA THR A 36 11.43 7.99 3.35
C THR A 36 10.03 8.21 3.90
N PRO A 37 9.86 8.52 5.20
CA PRO A 37 8.55 8.81 5.79
C PRO A 37 7.80 9.93 5.05
N GLU A 38 8.52 10.94 4.55
CA GLU A 38 7.93 12.06 3.79
C GLU A 38 7.48 11.63 2.39
N ARG A 39 8.14 10.62 1.80
CA ARG A 39 7.70 10.01 0.54
C ARG A 39 6.42 9.22 0.78
N LEU A 40 6.36 8.40 1.84
CA LEU A 40 5.15 7.64 2.16
C LEU A 40 3.98 8.57 2.52
N LEU A 41 4.21 9.63 3.30
CA LEU A 41 3.18 10.62 3.62
C LEU A 41 2.59 11.29 2.37
N ARG A 42 3.45 11.71 1.43
CA ARG A 42 3.00 12.29 0.15
C ARG A 42 2.24 11.30 -0.73
N LEU A 43 2.57 10.02 -0.60
CA LEU A 43 1.92 8.95 -1.32
C LEU A 43 0.54 8.62 -0.75
N LEU A 44 0.40 8.67 0.58
CA LEU A 44 -0.90 8.57 1.27
C LEU A 44 -1.84 9.74 0.91
N ASP A 45 -1.30 10.91 0.58
CA ASP A 45 -2.08 12.05 0.05
C ASP A 45 -2.50 11.85 -1.43
N VAL A 46 -1.96 10.84 -2.11
CA VAL A 46 -2.19 10.48 -3.53
C VAL A 46 -2.23 11.73 -4.44
N GLY A 47 -1.25 12.62 -4.25
CA GLY A 47 -1.13 13.84 -5.04
C GLY A 47 -0.94 13.57 -6.54
N PRO A 48 -1.15 14.57 -7.43
CA PRO A 48 -1.04 14.43 -8.88
C PRO A 48 0.36 14.10 -9.43
N GLY A 49 1.33 13.75 -8.58
CA GLY A 49 2.66 13.27 -8.95
C GLY A 49 3.07 11.96 -8.27
N ALA A 50 2.14 11.25 -7.61
CA ALA A 50 2.41 9.95 -7.04
C ALA A 50 2.76 8.95 -8.16
N ASP A 51 3.87 8.24 -8.02
CA ASP A 51 4.24 7.18 -8.97
C ASP A 51 3.23 6.03 -8.82
N PRO A 52 2.52 5.62 -9.88
CA PRO A 52 1.60 4.49 -9.81
C PRO A 52 2.28 3.21 -9.32
N VAL A 53 3.57 3.00 -9.59
CA VAL A 53 4.34 1.85 -9.08
C VAL A 53 4.41 1.88 -7.57
N ASP A 54 4.78 3.02 -6.98
CA ASP A 54 4.88 3.16 -5.53
C ASP A 54 3.51 2.96 -4.87
N VAL A 55 2.44 3.49 -5.47
CA VAL A 55 1.06 3.33 -4.97
C VAL A 55 0.66 1.86 -4.90
N TRP A 56 0.97 1.09 -5.94
CA TRP A 56 0.71 -0.35 -5.95
C TRP A 56 1.59 -1.12 -4.96
N GLN A 57 2.86 -0.73 -4.79
CA GLN A 57 3.75 -1.37 -3.81
C GLN A 57 3.29 -1.11 -2.37
N THR A 58 2.91 0.12 -2.04
CA THR A 58 2.36 0.45 -0.73
C THR A 58 1.09 -0.33 -0.45
N ARG A 59 0.16 -0.40 -1.40
CA ARG A 59 -1.07 -1.18 -1.27
C ARG A 59 -0.80 -2.67 -1.04
N ASP A 60 0.02 -3.31 -1.89
CA ASP A 60 0.33 -4.75 -1.76
C ASP A 60 1.06 -5.04 -0.42
N HIS A 61 1.93 -4.13 0.05
CA HIS A 61 2.58 -4.25 1.36
C HIS A 61 1.58 -4.15 2.52
N LEU A 62 0.65 -3.17 2.48
CA LEU A 62 -0.37 -3.00 3.52
C LEU A 62 -1.35 -4.18 3.56
N GLU A 63 -1.78 -4.70 2.40
CA GLU A 63 -2.61 -5.91 2.36
C GLU A 63 -1.91 -7.11 3.01
N GLN A 64 -0.60 -7.27 2.76
CA GLN A 64 0.20 -8.33 3.35
C GLN A 64 0.37 -8.11 4.86
N ALA A 65 0.74 -6.90 5.29
CA ALA A 65 0.93 -6.57 6.70
C ALA A 65 -0.37 -6.74 7.50
N ALA A 66 -1.53 -6.36 6.93
CA ALA A 66 -2.83 -6.61 7.54
C ALA A 66 -3.10 -8.11 7.68
N SER A 67 -2.88 -8.90 6.62
CA SER A 67 -3.02 -10.35 6.66
C SER A 67 -2.12 -11.01 7.71
N ASP A 68 -0.87 -10.56 7.82
CA ASP A 68 0.10 -11.08 8.79
C ASP A 68 -0.27 -10.72 10.23
N ALA A 69 -0.89 -9.56 10.43
CA ALA A 69 -1.47 -9.16 11.72
C ALA A 69 -2.82 -9.85 12.04
N GLY A 70 -3.32 -10.72 11.15
CA GLY A 70 -4.64 -11.36 11.28
C GLY A 70 -5.82 -10.41 11.03
N ALA A 71 -5.55 -9.19 10.54
CA ALA A 71 -6.55 -8.23 10.10
C ALA A 71 -6.93 -8.45 8.63
N ARG A 72 -8.05 -7.86 8.21
CA ARG A 72 -8.47 -7.82 6.81
C ARG A 72 -8.36 -6.39 6.31
N SER A 73 -7.63 -6.18 5.22
CA SER A 73 -7.55 -4.88 4.54
C SER A 73 -8.93 -4.39 4.08
N VAL A 74 -9.10 -3.07 4.03
CA VAL A 74 -10.30 -2.47 3.47
C VAL A 74 -10.36 -2.72 1.96
N PRO A 75 -11.55 -2.98 1.38
CA PRO A 75 -11.67 -3.15 -0.04
C PRO A 75 -11.40 -1.83 -0.76
N PHE A 76 -10.31 -1.77 -1.53
CA PHE A 76 -9.99 -0.63 -2.37
C PHE A 76 -10.98 -0.47 -3.52
N THR A 77 -11.45 0.76 -3.74
CA THR A 77 -12.42 1.06 -4.81
C THR A 77 -11.76 1.28 -6.17
N VAL A 78 -10.57 1.88 -6.18
CA VAL A 78 -9.79 2.18 -7.39
C VAL A 78 -8.71 1.12 -7.61
N LEU A 79 -7.97 0.79 -6.54
CA LEU A 79 -6.90 -0.22 -6.55
C LEU A 79 -7.47 -1.63 -6.38
N THR A 80 -8.44 -2.01 -7.21
CA THR A 80 -9.07 -3.33 -7.14
C THR A 80 -8.10 -4.44 -7.57
N ALA A 81 -8.37 -5.68 -7.16
CA ALA A 81 -7.61 -6.85 -7.61
C ALA A 81 -7.54 -6.98 -9.15
N ARG A 82 -8.61 -6.60 -9.86
CA ARG A 82 -8.63 -6.56 -11.33
C ARG A 82 -7.69 -5.50 -11.89
N ALA A 83 -7.63 -4.32 -11.27
CA ALA A 83 -6.70 -3.27 -11.65
C ALA A 83 -5.24 -3.66 -11.33
N CYS A 84 -4.99 -4.44 -10.27
CA CYS A 84 -3.67 -4.96 -9.93
C CYS A 84 -3.10 -5.86 -11.05
N VAL A 85 -3.91 -6.78 -11.58
CA VAL A 85 -3.50 -7.66 -12.70
C VAL A 85 -3.07 -6.84 -13.93
N MET A 86 -3.78 -5.76 -14.22
CA MET A 86 -3.43 -4.88 -15.34
C MET A 86 -2.22 -3.99 -15.06
N ALA A 87 -2.11 -3.47 -13.84
CA ALA A 87 -0.96 -2.69 -13.40
C ALA A 87 0.34 -3.50 -13.45
N ARG A 88 0.31 -4.78 -13.05
CA ARG A 88 1.47 -5.70 -13.18
C ARG A 88 1.95 -5.82 -14.62
N ALA A 89 1.02 -5.91 -15.57
CA ALA A 89 1.33 -6.00 -16.99
C ALA A 89 1.90 -4.68 -17.57
N TRP A 90 1.37 -3.53 -17.14
CA TRP A 90 1.75 -2.23 -17.70
C TRP A 90 3.01 -1.63 -17.08
N TYR A 91 3.17 -1.75 -15.76
CA TYR A 91 4.24 -1.08 -15.03
C TYR A 91 5.44 -1.98 -14.70
N ARG A 92 5.40 -3.26 -15.10
CA ARG A 92 6.38 -4.29 -14.67
C ARG A 92 6.64 -4.19 -13.17
N LEU A 93 5.56 -4.15 -12.38
CA LEU A 93 5.65 -4.01 -10.93
C LEU A 93 6.63 -5.04 -10.38
N ARG A 94 7.69 -4.55 -9.72
CA ARG A 94 8.52 -5.45 -8.90
C ARG A 94 7.65 -5.90 -7.73
N PRO A 95 7.71 -7.19 -7.33
CA PRO A 95 7.12 -7.58 -6.06
C PRO A 95 7.71 -6.66 -4.99
N ALA A 96 6.84 -6.07 -4.16
CA ALA A 96 7.30 -5.33 -3.00
C ALA A 96 8.29 -6.21 -2.20
N PRO A 97 9.33 -5.63 -1.59
CA PRO A 97 10.24 -6.37 -0.73
C PRO A 97 9.41 -7.22 0.23
N ARG A 98 9.49 -8.54 0.05
CA ARG A 98 8.76 -9.48 0.90
C ARG A 98 9.52 -9.51 2.21
N HIS A 99 9.13 -8.69 3.17
CA HIS A 99 9.58 -8.92 4.53
C HIS A 99 8.96 -10.26 4.97
N ALA A 100 9.79 -11.31 4.99
CA ALA A 100 9.50 -12.47 5.81
C ALA A 100 9.60 -11.96 7.24
N PHE A 101 8.48 -11.54 7.82
CA PHE A 101 8.45 -11.23 9.24
C PHE A 101 8.87 -12.50 9.99
N PRO A 102 9.83 -12.42 10.93
CA PRO A 102 10.02 -13.52 11.86
C PRO A 102 8.67 -13.72 12.54
N VAL A 103 8.11 -14.91 12.40
CA VAL A 103 6.98 -15.36 13.22
C VAL A 103 7.52 -15.58 14.63
N ASP A 104 7.77 -14.50 15.36
CA ASP A 104 8.02 -14.59 16.78
C ASP A 104 6.70 -14.92 17.48
N GLY A 105 6.49 -16.23 17.65
CA GLY A 105 5.87 -16.81 18.84
C GLY A 105 4.35 -16.70 18.97
N CYS A 106 3.64 -17.69 18.42
CA CYS A 106 2.56 -18.30 19.20
C CYS A 106 3.12 -19.55 19.87
N ALA A 107 3.45 -19.42 21.15
CA ALA A 107 3.51 -20.54 22.09
C ALA A 107 2.09 -20.94 22.51
#